data_AF-A0A225V8U4-F1
#
_entry.id   AF-A0A225V8U4-F1
#
_cell.length_a   1.000
_cell.length_b   1.000
_cell.length_c   1.000
_cell.angle_alpha   90.00
_cell.angle_beta   90.00
_cell.angle_gamma   90.00
#
_symmetry.space_group_name_H-M   'P 1'
#
loop_
_entity.id
_entity.type
_entity.pdbx_description
1 polymer ?
#
loop_
_entity_poly.entity_id
_entity_poly.type
_entity_poly.pdbx_seq_one_letter_code
_entity_poly.pdbx_strand_id
1 'polypeptide(L)' 'PAIVALPFNRGESLSVLAAFDVTGFFAGESTSGTFDRVTFHDVFKRKIAPFLNP' A
#
# COMPACT_ATOMS: atom_id res chain seq x y z
N PRO A 1 -16.19 2.91 5.30
CA PRO A 1 -15.14 3.74 4.66
C PRO A 1 -13.79 3.55 5.36
N ALA A 2 -12.75 3.15 4.62
CA ALA A 2 -11.39 3.09 5.16
C ALA A 2 -10.74 4.47 5.06
N ILE A 3 -10.22 4.98 6.18
CA ILE A 3 -9.50 6.24 6.27
C ILE A 3 -8.07 5.90 6.69
N VAL A 4 -7.10 6.23 5.84
CA VAL A 4 -5.67 5.98 6.09
C VAL A 4 -4.97 7.32 6.23
N ALA A 5 -4.28 7.53 7.36
CA ALA A 5 -3.42 8.68 7.55
C ALA A 5 -2.10 8.46 6.81
N LEU A 6 -1.73 9.41 5.95
CA LEU A 6 -0.50 9.37 5.18
C LEU A 6 0.46 10.47 5.69
N PRO A 7 1.77 10.20 5.81
CA PRO A 7 2.75 11.17 6.27
C PRO A 7 3.12 12.14 5.14
N PHE A 8 2.14 12.90 4.64
CA PHE A 8 2.34 13.84 3.55
C PHE A 8 2.99 15.14 4.04
N ASN A 9 4.12 15.53 3.45
CA ASN A 9 4.71 16.84 3.62
C ASN A 9 4.59 17.65 2.32
N ARG A 10 4.41 18.97 2.47
CA ARG A 10 4.34 19.88 1.32
C ARG A 10 5.64 19.81 0.51
N GLY A 11 5.53 19.49 -0.78
CA GLY A 11 6.66 19.41 -1.71
C GLY A 11 7.21 17.99 -1.89
N GLU A 12 6.74 17.02 -1.10
CA GLU A 12 7.10 15.62 -1.29
C GLU A 12 6.06 14.88 -2.15
N SER A 13 6.53 13.91 -2.91
CA SER A 13 5.66 12.95 -3.60
C SER A 13 5.57 11.69 -2.76
N LEU A 14 4.37 11.16 -2.59
CA LEU A 14 4.11 9.93 -1.85
C LEU A 14 3.31 8.98 -2.72
N SER A 15 3.77 7.74 -2.84
CA SER A 15 3.04 6.68 -3.54
C SER A 15 2.35 5.78 -2.54
N VAL A 16 1.12 5.38 -2.87
CA VAL A 16 0.31 4.50 -2.03
C VAL A 16 -0.03 3.24 -2.82
N LEU A 17 0.26 2.09 -2.22
CA LEU A 17 -0.23 0.79 -2.65
C LEU A 17 -1.40 0.40 -1.75
N ALA A 18 -2.56 0.15 -2.33
CA ALA A 18 -3.75 -0.21 -1.58
C ALA A 18 -4.46 -1.41 -2.24
N ALA A 19 -4.91 -2.34 -1.42
CA ALA A 19 -5.58 -3.57 -1.81
C ALA A 19 -6.99 -3.62 -1.20
N PHE A 20 -7.96 -4.01 -2.03
CA PHE A 20 -9.37 -4.00 -1.72
C PHE A 20 -10.06 -5.25 -2.26
N ASP A 21 -11.12 -5.69 -1.58
CA ASP A 21 -12.04 -6.72 -2.04
C ASP A 21 -13.49 -6.18 -2.02
N VAL A 22 -14.49 -7.07 -2.18
CA VAL A 22 -15.92 -6.71 -2.15
C VAL A 22 -16.38 -6.19 -0.78
N THR A 23 -15.62 -6.43 0.29
CA THR A 23 -15.91 -5.98 1.66
C THR A 23 -15.23 -4.65 1.99
N GLY A 24 -14.12 -4.33 1.31
CA GLY A 24 -13.46 -3.04 1.39
C GLY A 24 -11.94 -3.15 1.39
N PHE A 25 -11.28 -2.15 2.00
CA PHE A 25 -9.82 -2.12 2.15
C PHE A 25 -9.36 -3.17 3.16
N PHE A 26 -8.35 -3.97 2.80
CA PHE A 26 -7.79 -4.96 3.72
C PHE A 26 -6.28 -4.81 3.95
N ALA A 27 -5.53 -4.20 3.01
CA ALA A 27 -4.09 -4.00 3.18
C ALA A 27 -3.56 -2.86 2.30
N GLY A 28 -2.43 -2.28 2.71
CA GLY A 28 -1.74 -1.27 1.94
C GLY A 28 -0.44 -0.80 2.59
N GLU A 29 0.29 0.05 1.87
CA GLU A 29 1.50 0.72 2.33
C GLU A 29 1.73 2.02 1.56
N SER A 30 2.52 2.91 2.15
CA SER A 30 3.01 4.10 1.46
C SER A 30 4.53 4.16 1.41
N THR A 31 5.07 4.82 0.39
CA THR A 31 6.50 5.14 0.29
C THR A 31 6.68 6.59 -0.14
N SER A 32 7.77 7.21 0.30
CA SER A 32 8.24 8.45 -0.31
C SER A 32 8.70 8.17 -1.74
N GLY A 33 8.37 9.06 -2.68
CA GLY A 33 8.65 8.90 -4.10
C GLY A 33 7.76 7.86 -4.78
N THR A 34 8.35 6.99 -5.60
CA THR A 34 7.67 5.93 -6.36
C THR A 34 8.15 4.57 -5.88
N PHE A 35 7.27 3.58 -5.84
CA PHE A 35 7.69 2.20 -5.60
C PHE A 35 8.61 1.72 -6.73
N ASP A 36 9.83 1.33 -6.38
CA ASP A 36 10.62 0.48 -7.27
C ASP A 36 10.08 -0.96 -7.23
N ARG A 37 10.56 -1.77 -8.17
CA ARG A 37 10.14 -3.17 -8.33
C ARG A 37 10.38 -4.01 -7.06
N VAL A 38 11.50 -3.80 -6.38
CA VAL A 38 11.90 -4.60 -5.20
C VAL A 38 10.99 -4.23 -4.02
N THR A 39 10.85 -2.94 -3.76
CA THR A 39 10.01 -2.41 -2.68
C THR A 39 8.54 -2.77 -2.89
N PHE A 40 8.03 -2.65 -4.13
CA PHE A 40 6.68 -3.10 -4.47
C PHE A 40 6.49 -4.60 -4.18
N HIS A 41 7.42 -5.45 -4.65
CA HIS A 41 7.31 -6.90 -4.51
C HIS A 41 7.38 -7.36 -3.06
N ASP A 42 8.25 -6.74 -2.26
CA ASP A 42 8.36 -7.03 -0.83
C ASP A 42 7.08 -6.65 -0.08
N VAL A 43 6.54 -5.45 -0.30
CA VAL A 43 5.27 -5.01 0.29
C VAL A 43 4.13 -5.92 -0.14
N PHE A 44 4.03 -6.23 -1.43
CA PHE A 44 2.99 -7.12 -1.95
C PHE A 44 3.05 -8.49 -1.27
N LYS A 45 4.23 -9.12 -1.21
CA LYS A 45 4.39 -10.43 -0.57
C LYS A 45 4.07 -10.44 0.91
N ARG A 46 4.46 -9.40 1.65
CA ARG A 46 4.29 -9.35 3.11
C ARG A 46 2.88 -8.95 3.52
N LYS A 47 2.29 -7.99 2.80
CA LYS A 47 1.06 -7.33 3.23
C LYS A 47 -0.18 -7.70 2.42
N ILE A 48 -0.04 -8.14 1.17
CA ILE A 48 -1.18 -8.39 0.28
C ILE A 48 -1.35 -9.88 -0.02
N ALA A 49 -0.27 -10.56 -0.41
CA ALA A 49 -0.30 -11.97 -0.80
C ALA A 49 -0.94 -12.92 0.25
N PRO A 50 -0.75 -12.73 1.58
CA PRO A 50 -1.40 -13.58 2.58
C PRO A 50 -2.93 -13.54 2.55
N PHE A 51 -3.53 -12.49 1.98
CA PHE A 51 -4.98 -12.36 1.84
C PHE A 51 -5.51 -12.95 0.54
N LEU A 52 -4.64 -13.22 -0.46
CA LEU A 52 -5.03 -13.73 -1.77
C LEU A 52 -4.99 -15.26 -1.85
N ASN A 53 -4.08 -15.89 -1.09
CA ASN A 53 -3.95 -17.34 -0.98
C ASN A 53 -3.90 -17.69 0.52
N PRO A 54 -5.07 -17.78 1.18
CA PRO A 54 -5.15 -18.25 2.57
C PRO A 54 -4.71 -19.71 2.71
#